data_AF-A0A6S7I453-F1
#
_entry.id   AF-A0A6S7I453-F1
#
_cell.length_a   1.000
_cell.length_b   1.000
_cell.length_c   1.000
_cell.angle_alpha   90.00
_cell.angle_beta   90.00
_cell.angle_gamma   90.00
#
_symmetry.space_group_name_H-M   'P 1'
#
loop_
_entity.id
_entity.type
_entity.pdbx_description
1 polymer ?
#
loop_
_entity_poly.entity_id
_entity_poly.type
_entity_poly.pdbx_seq_one_letter_code
_entity_poly.pdbx_strand_id
1 'polypeptide(L)'
;MSENLQTGSSEALSIEKLPVHISADKDRKRFSGARGKGIQTRARIANQIPDEILNNVELNHMISQLPYNYNFEIHKTIWRLKKVNAKQVALQFPEGLLIFACIIADILE
;
A
#
# COMPACT_ATOMS: atom_id res chain seq x y z
N MET A 1 -4.80 54.32 -53.09
CA MET A 1 -3.54 53.61 -52.82
C MET A 1 -3.59 53.15 -51.37
N SER A 2 -3.20 51.89 -51.16
CA SER A 2 -2.87 51.26 -49.87
C SER A 2 -4.05 50.72 -49.03
N GLU A 3 -4.47 49.51 -49.42
CA GLU A 3 -4.41 48.28 -48.62
C GLU A 3 -4.54 48.42 -47.09
N ASN A 4 -5.55 47.77 -46.52
CA ASN A 4 -5.39 47.14 -45.21
C ASN A 4 -6.00 45.74 -45.21
N LEU A 5 -5.15 44.82 -44.77
CA LEU A 5 -5.25 43.38 -44.92
C LEU A 5 -6.32 42.74 -44.03
N GLN A 6 -6.97 41.76 -44.65
CA GLN A 6 -7.54 40.55 -44.08
C GLN A 6 -6.84 40.03 -42.80
N THR A 7 -7.57 39.90 -41.69
CA THR A 7 -7.54 38.76 -40.74
C THR A 7 -8.82 38.84 -39.89
N GLY A 8 -9.53 37.80 -39.49
CA GLY A 8 -9.48 36.39 -39.78
C GLY A 8 -10.86 35.85 -39.42
N SER A 9 -11.54 35.32 -40.43
CA SER A 9 -12.64 34.38 -40.29
C SER A 9 -12.18 33.15 -39.50
N SER A 10 -12.96 32.70 -38.53
CA SER A 10 -13.32 31.28 -38.42
C SER A 10 -14.42 31.14 -37.37
N GLU A 11 -15.58 30.81 -37.91
CA GLU A 11 -16.79 30.42 -37.21
C GLU A 11 -16.51 29.30 -36.19
N ALA A 12 -17.20 29.41 -35.07
CA ALA A 12 -17.35 28.33 -34.11
C ALA A 12 -18.03 27.13 -34.78
N LEU A 13 -17.29 26.03 -34.93
CA LEU A 13 -17.86 24.72 -35.19
C LEU A 13 -17.41 23.76 -34.10
N SER A 14 -18.37 23.44 -33.26
CA SER A 14 -18.36 22.43 -32.21
C SER A 14 -17.80 21.09 -32.74
N ILE A 15 -16.58 20.74 -32.35
CA ILE A 15 -16.11 19.36 -32.46
C ILE A 15 -16.72 18.60 -31.29
N GLU A 16 -17.92 18.04 -31.48
CA GLU A 16 -18.33 16.91 -30.68
C GLU A 16 -17.28 15.81 -30.87
N LYS A 17 -16.52 15.57 -29.81
CA LYS A 17 -15.54 14.50 -29.74
C LYS A 17 -16.32 13.18 -29.69
N LEU A 18 -16.73 12.67 -30.85
CA LEU A 18 -17.29 11.33 -30.97
C LEU A 18 -16.29 10.36 -30.32
N PRO A 19 -16.73 9.45 -29.42
CA PRO A 19 -15.81 8.54 -28.78
C PRO A 19 -15.15 7.70 -29.88
N VAL A 20 -13.82 7.72 -29.93
CA VAL A 20 -13.06 6.82 -30.79
C VAL A 20 -13.40 5.40 -30.35
N HIS A 21 -14.24 4.71 -31.12
CA HIS A 21 -14.56 3.31 -30.86
C HIS A 21 -13.38 2.45 -31.29
N ILE A 22 -12.42 2.26 -30.39
CA ILE A 22 -11.31 1.31 -30.58
C ILE A 22 -11.88 -0.10 -30.35
N SER A 23 -12.44 -0.69 -31.40
CA SER A 23 -12.75 -2.12 -31.38
C SER A 23 -11.45 -2.89 -31.47
N ALA A 24 -11.08 -3.61 -30.42
CA ALA A 24 -10.00 -4.58 -30.51
C ALA A 24 -10.40 -5.69 -31.50
N ASP A 25 -9.47 -6.09 -32.37
CA ASP A 25 -9.62 -7.27 -33.21
C ASP A 25 -9.92 -8.50 -32.34
N LYS A 26 -10.95 -9.28 -32.74
CA LYS A 26 -11.42 -10.46 -32.00
C LYS A 26 -10.41 -11.60 -32.04
N ASP A 27 -9.58 -11.66 -33.08
CA ASP A 27 -8.60 -12.73 -33.29
C ASP A 27 -7.19 -12.41 -32.77
N ARG A 28 -7.06 -11.35 -31.97
CA ARG A 28 -5.78 -11.07 -31.32
C ARG A 28 -5.44 -12.21 -30.34
N LYS A 29 -4.31 -12.89 -30.56
CA LYS A 29 -3.73 -13.83 -29.59
C LYS A 29 -3.35 -13.06 -28.32
N ARG A 30 -4.29 -12.98 -27.37
CA ARG A 30 -4.03 -12.52 -26.01
C ARG A 30 -3.28 -13.64 -25.31
N PHE A 31 -2.07 -13.37 -24.83
CA PHE A 31 -1.52 -14.14 -23.71
C PHE A 31 -2.32 -13.78 -22.46
N SER A 32 -3.54 -14.32 -22.34
CA SER A 32 -4.16 -14.46 -21.02
C SER A 32 -3.37 -15.55 -20.33
N GLY A 33 -2.50 -15.18 -19.39
CA GLY A 33 -1.78 -16.13 -18.54
C GLY A 33 -2.76 -17.19 -18.08
N ALA A 34 -2.54 -18.42 -18.53
CA ALA A 34 -3.42 -19.53 -18.26
C ALA A 34 -3.56 -19.64 -16.75
N ARG A 35 -4.78 -19.43 -16.23
CA ARG A 35 -5.12 -19.87 -14.89
C ARG A 35 -5.06 -21.38 -14.90
N GLY A 36 -3.89 -21.92 -14.61
CA GLY A 36 -3.72 -23.34 -14.33
C GLY A 36 -4.66 -23.71 -13.20
N LYS A 37 -5.56 -24.66 -13.49
CA LYS A 37 -6.37 -25.39 -12.52
C LYS A 37 -5.39 -25.99 -11.49
N GLY A 38 -5.39 -25.50 -10.25
CA GLY A 38 -4.81 -26.24 -9.12
C GLY A 38 -3.49 -25.75 -8.51
N ILE A 39 -3.00 -24.54 -8.78
CA ILE A 39 -2.12 -23.89 -7.79
C ILE A 39 -3.02 -23.07 -6.90
N GLN A 40 -3.65 -23.75 -5.92
CA GLN A 40 -4.11 -23.07 -4.72
C GLN A 40 -2.93 -22.26 -4.24
N THR A 41 -3.07 -20.95 -4.29
CA THR A 41 -2.07 -20.03 -3.80
C THR A 41 -1.89 -20.35 -2.32
N ARG A 42 -0.87 -21.16 -2.00
CA ARG A 42 -0.24 -21.23 -0.66
C ARG A 42 0.23 -19.85 -0.18
N ALA A 43 0.09 -18.82 -1.02
CA ALA A 43 0.19 -17.43 -0.66
C ALA A 43 -0.94 -17.03 0.30
N ARG A 44 -0.62 -17.04 1.60
CA ARG A 44 -0.97 -15.99 2.61
C ARG A 44 -1.11 -16.52 4.05
N ILE A 45 -1.06 -17.84 4.28
CA ILE A 45 -1.13 -18.37 5.67
C ILE A 45 0.15 -18.04 6.46
N ALA A 46 1.30 -17.90 5.80
CA ALA A 46 2.60 -17.69 6.46
C ALA A 46 2.74 -16.34 7.22
N ASN A 47 1.84 -15.39 7.01
CA ASN A 47 1.90 -14.02 7.54
C ASN A 47 0.79 -13.70 8.55
N GLN A 48 0.02 -14.68 9.02
CA GLN A 48 -0.99 -14.41 10.03
C GLN A 48 -0.32 -14.23 11.41
N ILE A 49 -0.64 -13.12 12.07
CA ILE A 49 -0.28 -12.86 13.46
C ILE A 49 -1.30 -13.66 14.30
N PRO A 50 -0.86 -14.50 15.24
CA PRO A 50 -1.76 -15.25 16.12
C PRO A 50 -2.72 -14.34 16.92
N ASP A 51 -3.95 -14.83 17.15
CA ASP A 51 -4.98 -14.11 17.91
C ASP A 51 -4.57 -13.81 19.36
N GLU A 52 -3.70 -14.65 19.94
CA GLU A 52 -3.13 -14.43 21.28
C GLU A 52 -2.29 -13.14 21.36
N ILE A 53 -1.75 -12.65 20.24
CA ILE A 53 -1.01 -11.39 20.18
C ILE A 53 -1.99 -10.25 19.86
N LEU A 54 -2.90 -10.47 18.92
CA LEU A 54 -3.87 -9.43 18.50
C LEU A 54 -4.85 -9.05 19.62
N ASN A 55 -5.32 -10.03 20.40
CA ASN A 55 -6.33 -9.83 21.43
C ASN A 55 -5.74 -9.76 22.84
N ASN A 56 -4.42 -9.60 22.99
CA ASN A 56 -3.81 -9.42 24.29
C ASN A 56 -4.17 -8.03 24.85
N VAL A 57 -4.93 -8.02 25.95
CA VAL A 57 -5.46 -6.81 26.59
C VAL A 57 -4.34 -5.91 27.11
N GLU A 58 -3.34 -6.48 27.76
CA GLU A 58 -2.21 -5.75 28.35
C GLU A 58 -1.33 -5.14 27.25
N LEU A 59 -0.99 -5.94 26.23
CA LEU A 59 -0.23 -5.46 25.08
C LEU A 59 -0.96 -4.32 24.35
N ASN A 60 -2.26 -4.48 24.09
CA ASN A 60 -3.04 -3.45 23.42
C ASN A 60 -3.15 -2.18 24.27
N HIS A 61 -3.22 -2.30 25.59
CA HIS A 61 -3.19 -1.14 26.48
C HIS A 61 -1.85 -0.40 26.40
N MET A 62 -0.71 -1.10 26.40
CA MET A 62 0.59 -0.45 26.24
C MET A 62 0.75 0.21 24.84
N ILE A 63 0.32 -0.48 23.78
CA ILE A 63 0.32 0.07 22.41
C ILE A 63 -0.54 1.35 22.31
N SER A 64 -1.65 1.42 23.05
CA SER A 64 -2.53 2.60 23.04
C SER A 64 -1.88 3.87 23.58
N GLN A 65 -0.73 3.76 24.28
CA GLN A 65 0.06 4.90 24.74
C GLN A 65 0.85 5.56 23.61
N LEU A 66 1.06 4.85 22.50
CA LEU A 66 1.72 5.40 21.31
C LEU A 66 0.75 6.32 20.55
N PRO A 67 1.25 7.34 19.83
CA PRO A 67 0.38 8.22 19.07
C PRO A 67 -0.35 7.47 17.94
N TYR A 68 -1.67 7.65 17.86
CA TYR A 68 -2.54 6.96 16.89
C TYR A 68 -2.20 7.30 15.43
N ASN A 69 -1.50 8.39 15.18
CA ASN A 69 -1.08 8.83 13.85
C ASN A 69 0.19 8.13 13.34
N TYR A 70 0.78 7.21 14.12
CA TYR A 70 1.88 6.36 13.71
C TYR A 70 1.54 4.88 13.91
N ASN A 71 1.67 4.10 12.84
CA ASN A 71 1.58 2.65 12.92
C ASN A 71 2.97 2.03 12.98
N PHE A 72 3.42 1.67 14.19
CA PHE A 72 4.70 1.01 14.41
C PHE A 72 4.69 -0.50 14.14
N GLU A 73 3.54 -1.07 13.74
CA GLU A 73 3.38 -2.51 13.44
C GLU A 73 3.81 -3.42 14.62
N ILE A 74 3.57 -2.98 15.86
CA ILE A 74 4.06 -3.64 17.09
C ILE A 74 3.66 -5.12 17.13
N HIS A 75 2.39 -5.46 16.83
CA HIS A 75 1.93 -6.86 16.81
C HIS A 75 2.74 -7.73 15.83
N LYS A 76 3.08 -7.19 14.65
CA LYS A 76 3.88 -7.91 13.65
C LYS A 76 5.31 -8.09 14.14
N THR A 77 5.87 -7.07 14.79
CA THR A 77 7.21 -7.11 15.36
C THR A 77 7.30 -8.19 16.44
N ILE A 78 6.40 -8.20 17.42
CA ILE A 78 6.35 -9.22 18.48
C ILE A 78 6.20 -10.61 17.89
N TRP A 79 5.30 -10.78 16.91
CA TRP A 79 5.15 -12.07 16.24
C TRP A 79 6.45 -12.53 15.59
N ARG A 80 7.15 -11.63 14.88
CA ARG A 80 8.43 -11.95 14.25
C ARG A 80 9.47 -12.36 15.29
N LEU A 81 9.58 -11.64 16.41
CA LEU A 81 10.50 -11.94 17.50
C LEU A 81 10.23 -13.31 18.12
N LYS A 82 8.96 -13.62 18.41
CA LYS A 82 8.54 -14.95 18.90
C LYS A 82 8.88 -16.05 17.90
N LYS A 83 8.61 -15.83 16.61
CA LYS A 83 8.82 -16.83 15.55
C LYS A 83 10.30 -17.19 15.36
N VAL A 84 11.21 -16.25 15.58
CA VAL A 84 12.67 -16.48 15.49
C VAL A 84 13.30 -16.80 16.85
N ASN A 85 12.51 -16.83 17.93
CA ASN A 85 12.97 -17.01 19.31
C ASN A 85 14.12 -16.04 19.68
N ALA A 86 13.95 -14.76 19.34
CA ALA A 86 14.95 -13.73 19.60
C ALA A 86 15.16 -13.54 21.11
N LYS A 87 16.42 -13.48 21.55
CA LYS A 87 16.79 -13.19 22.94
C LYS A 87 17.23 -11.74 23.17
N GLN A 88 17.67 -11.08 22.11
CA GLN A 88 18.14 -9.70 22.12
C GLN A 88 17.69 -9.05 20.82
N VAL A 89 17.24 -7.79 20.93
CA VAL A 89 16.68 -7.03 19.82
C VAL A 89 17.30 -5.64 19.85
N ALA A 90 17.80 -5.19 18.71
CA ALA A 90 18.21 -3.81 18.52
C ALA A 90 17.09 -3.05 17.80
N LEU A 91 16.76 -1.86 18.29
CA LEU A 91 15.80 -0.95 17.66
C LEU A 91 16.55 0.18 16.97
N GLN A 92 16.23 0.43 15.71
CA GLN A 92 16.79 1.54 14.95
C GLN A 92 15.65 2.48 14.55
N PHE A 93 15.79 3.75 14.91
CA PHE A 93 14.83 4.80 14.55
C PHE A 93 15.56 5.99 13.93
N PRO A 94 14.93 6.68 12.96
CA PRO A 94 15.35 8.03 12.56
C PRO A 94 15.09 9.03 13.71
N GLU A 95 15.77 10.17 13.68
CA GLU A 95 15.76 11.20 14.74
C GLU A 95 14.35 11.59 15.19
N GLY A 96 13.42 11.78 14.25
CA GLY A 96 12.04 12.16 14.53
C GLY A 96 11.17 11.09 15.22
N LEU A 97 11.67 9.85 15.33
CA LEU A 97 10.97 8.75 16.00
C LEU A 97 11.71 8.27 17.26
N LEU A 98 12.89 8.82 17.57
CA LEU A 98 13.67 8.44 18.76
C LEU A 98 12.90 8.66 20.06
N ILE A 99 11.99 9.65 20.11
CA ILE A 99 11.13 9.92 21.27
C ILE A 99 10.27 8.70 21.67
N PHE A 100 9.96 7.81 20.73
CA PHE A 100 9.17 6.59 20.98
C PHE A 100 10.04 5.37 21.29
N ALA A 101 11.37 5.46 21.15
CA ALA A 101 12.25 4.31 21.24
C ALA A 101 12.19 3.64 22.62
N CYS A 102 12.19 4.42 23.71
CA CYS A 102 12.09 3.89 25.07
C CYS A 102 10.75 3.20 25.31
N ILE A 103 9.63 3.84 24.94
CA ILE A 103 8.28 3.26 25.11
C ILE A 103 8.16 1.96 24.31
N ILE A 104 8.67 1.94 23.07
CA ILE A 104 8.65 0.73 22.23
C ILE A 104 9.57 -0.35 22.82
N ALA A 105 10.71 0.00 23.42
CA ALA A 105 11.56 -0.96 24.10
C ALA A 105 10.83 -1.62 25.28
N ASP A 106 10.14 -0.83 26.11
CA ASP A 106 9.36 -1.33 27.25
C ASP A 106 8.21 -2.25 26.80
N ILE A 107 7.59 -1.98 25.64
CA ILE A 107 6.55 -2.85 25.06
C ILE A 107 7.11 -4.20 24.57
N LEU A 108 8.39 -4.24 24.19
CA LEU A 108 9.03 -5.41 23.58
C LEU A 108 9.80 -6.29 24.59
N GLU A 109 9.91 -5.85 25.84
CA GLU A 109 10.43 -6.64 26.97
C GLU A 109 9.55 -7.85 27.29
#